data_AF-A0A9E0GLA5-F1
#
_entry.id   AF-A0A9E0GLA5-F1
#
_cell.length_a   1.000
_cell.length_b   1.000
_cell.length_c   1.000
_cell.angle_alpha   90.00
_cell.angle_beta   90.00
_cell.angle_gamma   90.00
#
_symmetry.space_group_name_H-M   'P 1'
#
loop_
_entity.id
_entity.type
_entity.pdbx_description
1 polymer ?
#
loop_
_entity_poly.entity_id
_entity_poly.type
_entity_poly.pdbx_seq_one_letter_code
_entity_poly.pdbx_strand_id
1 'polypeptide(L)'
;MHIRDYQSWLQNWDTIRTWDRVLVSHTLLHAVEELGEVSKLVQMVEGYREPNPADPDEVRELLALELSDLQVMLFKIAYQCGIDMEEAMQKGMAKADARFPDPSTGPADRDAYWARFRRHFEPLDK
;
A
#
# COMPACT_ATOMS: atom_id res chain seq x y z
N MET A 1 15.78 6.79 -7.68
CA MET A 1 16.36 5.75 -6.82
C MET A 1 15.79 4.42 -7.27
N HIS A 2 16.61 3.37 -7.44
CA HIS A 2 16.08 2.04 -7.73
C HIS A 2 15.53 1.38 -6.45
N ILE A 3 14.69 0.36 -6.59
CA ILE A 3 14.04 -0.32 -5.46
C ILE A 3 15.09 -0.97 -4.56
N ARG A 4 16.07 -1.65 -5.18
CA ARG A 4 17.19 -2.27 -4.48
C ARG A 4 18.06 -1.25 -3.74
N ASP A 5 18.27 -0.08 -4.33
CA ASP A 5 19.07 0.99 -3.71
C ASP A 5 18.40 1.50 -2.43
N TYR A 6 17.08 1.74 -2.48
CA TYR A 6 16.32 2.18 -1.31
C TYR A 6 16.33 1.13 -0.20
N GLN A 7 16.08 -0.14 -0.55
CA GLN A 7 16.12 -1.24 0.41
C GLN A 7 17.49 -1.33 1.10
N SER A 8 18.57 -1.21 0.32
CA SER A 8 19.95 -1.27 0.83
C SER A 8 20.27 -0.07 1.74
N TRP A 9 19.83 1.13 1.36
CA TRP A 9 19.95 2.33 2.20
C TRP A 9 19.22 2.15 3.54
N LEU A 10 17.97 1.66 3.50
CA LEU A 10 17.16 1.45 4.69
C LEU A 10 17.80 0.42 5.62
N GLN A 11 18.24 -0.73 5.09
CA GLN A 11 18.90 -1.76 5.88
C GLN A 11 20.14 -1.23 6.59
N ASN A 12 20.98 -0.46 5.89
CA ASN A 12 22.15 0.15 6.50
C ASN A 12 21.76 1.17 7.59
N TRP A 13 20.77 2.03 7.30
CA TRP A 13 20.28 3.03 8.25
C TRP A 13 19.70 2.41 9.53
N ASP A 14 19.01 1.28 9.42
CA ASP A 14 18.40 0.54 10.53
C ASP A 14 19.47 -0.23 11.33
N THR A 15 20.44 -0.84 10.64
CA THR A 15 21.54 -1.62 11.25
C THR A 15 22.45 -0.75 12.11
N ILE A 16 22.85 0.43 11.63
CA ILE A 16 23.69 1.35 12.44
C ILE A 16 22.99 1.84 13.72
N ARG A 17 21.65 1.73 13.77
CA ARG A 17 20.82 2.06 14.92
C ARG A 17 20.49 0.84 15.78
N THR A 18 20.98 -0.34 15.41
CA THR A 18 20.69 -1.64 16.06
C THR A 18 19.22 -2.04 16.05
N TRP A 19 18.41 -1.37 15.23
CA TRP A 19 16.98 -1.60 15.11
C TRP A 19 16.66 -2.79 14.20
N ASP A 20 17.67 -3.33 13.51
CA ASP A 20 17.60 -4.56 12.72
C ASP A 20 17.34 -5.80 13.59
N ARG A 21 17.65 -5.70 14.89
CA ARG A 21 17.54 -6.77 15.89
C ARG A 21 16.14 -6.99 16.45
N VAL A 22 15.15 -6.22 16.02
CA VAL A 22 13.75 -6.45 16.39
C VAL A 22 13.20 -7.69 15.68
N LEU A 23 12.24 -8.37 16.31
CA LEU A 23 11.59 -9.52 15.68
C LEU A 23 10.80 -9.08 14.45
N VAL A 24 10.82 -9.90 13.39
CA VAL A 24 10.02 -9.66 12.17
C VAL A 24 8.53 -9.52 12.50
N SER A 25 8.04 -10.25 13.50
CA SER A 25 6.66 -10.14 13.98
C SER A 25 6.31 -8.75 14.52
N HIS A 26 7.26 -8.03 15.13
CA HIS A 26 7.04 -6.66 15.58
C HIS A 26 7.07 -5.67 14.42
N THR A 27 7.95 -5.86 13.44
CA THR A 27 7.91 -5.06 12.21
C THR A 27 6.59 -5.27 11.45
N LEU A 28 6.09 -6.50 11.40
CA LEU A 28 4.77 -6.79 10.83
C LEU A 28 3.65 -6.11 11.60
N LEU A 29 3.71 -6.09 12.94
CA LEU A 29 2.74 -5.35 13.76
C LEU A 29 2.75 -3.87 13.40
N HIS A 30 3.92 -3.23 13.31
CA HIS A 30 4.03 -1.83 12.92
C HIS A 30 3.49 -1.60 11.50
N ALA A 31 3.77 -2.49 10.54
CA ALA A 31 3.18 -2.38 9.19
C ALA A 31 1.64 -2.38 9.22
N VAL A 32 1.02 -3.11 10.15
CA VAL A 32 -0.44 -3.11 10.32
C VAL A 32 -0.92 -1.79 10.93
N GLU A 33 -0.16 -1.20 11.85
CA GLU A 33 -0.45 0.12 12.41
C GLU A 33 -0.40 1.21 11.32
N GLU A 34 0.67 1.25 10.51
CA GLU A 34 0.79 2.21 9.39
C GLU A 34 -0.31 2.01 8.34
N LEU A 35 -0.68 0.76 8.05
CA LEU A 35 -1.81 0.47 7.18
C LEU A 35 -3.14 1.01 7.74
N GLY A 36 -3.27 1.06 9.07
CA GLY A 36 -4.39 1.70 9.76
C GLY A 36 -4.44 3.21 9.52
N GLU A 37 -3.31 3.89 9.59
CA GLU A 37 -3.21 5.33 9.31
C GLU A 37 -3.49 5.64 7.83
N VAL A 38 -2.94 4.85 6.90
CA VAL A 38 -3.29 4.90 5.47
C VAL A 38 -4.80 4.76 5.28
N SER A 39 -5.41 3.76 5.91
CA SER A 39 -6.87 3.53 5.84
C SER A 39 -7.67 4.72 6.35
N LYS A 40 -7.23 5.35 7.45
CA LYS A 40 -7.87 6.56 8.01
C LYS A 40 -7.88 7.70 7.00
N LEU A 41 -6.76 7.94 6.32
CA LEU A 41 -6.62 9.03 5.35
C LEU A 41 -7.35 8.75 4.04
N VAL A 42 -7.33 7.51 3.54
CA VAL A 42 -8.15 7.11 2.37
C VAL A 42 -9.64 7.37 2.64
N GLN A 43 -10.13 7.03 3.83
CA GLN A 43 -11.51 7.32 4.23
C GLN A 43 -11.84 8.83 4.24
N MET A 44 -10.87 9.70 4.53
CA MET A 44 -11.06 11.15 4.43
C MET A 44 -11.09 11.60 2.96
N VAL A 45 -10.19 11.07 2.12
CA VAL A 45 -10.17 11.34 0.67
C VAL A 45 -11.48 10.93 -0.01
N GLU A 46 -12.08 9.82 0.42
CA GLU A 46 -13.34 9.31 -0.12
C GLU A 46 -14.59 9.99 0.47
N GLY A 47 -14.43 10.89 1.44
CA GLY A 47 -15.54 11.61 2.09
C GLY A 47 -16.35 10.76 3.08
N TYR A 48 -15.86 9.57 3.46
CA TYR A 48 -16.45 8.79 4.55
C TYR A 48 -16.17 9.41 5.93
N ARG A 49 -15.00 10.05 6.07
CA ARG A 49 -14.62 10.82 7.26
C ARG A 49 -14.46 12.29 6.91
N GLU A 50 -14.76 13.15 7.87
CA GLU A 50 -14.42 14.57 7.77
C GLU A 50 -12.90 14.75 7.60
N PRO A 51 -12.46 15.58 6.64
CA PRO A 51 -11.05 15.83 6.42
C PRO A 51 -10.43 16.56 7.62
N ASN A 52 -9.29 16.07 8.07
CA ASN A 52 -8.46 16.75 9.06
C ASN A 52 -6.98 16.52 8.71
N PRO A 53 -6.26 17.54 8.23
CA PRO A 53 -6.67 18.94 8.06
C PRO A 53 -7.80 19.17 7.05
N ALA A 54 -8.46 20.32 7.13
CA ALA A 54 -9.63 20.63 6.30
C ALA A 54 -9.29 20.78 4.81
N ASP A 55 -8.05 21.12 4.48
CA ASP A 55 -7.55 21.17 3.11
C ASP A 55 -7.33 19.75 2.55
N PRO A 56 -8.04 19.35 1.48
CA PRO A 56 -7.85 18.04 0.86
C PRO A 56 -6.45 17.80 0.29
N ASP A 57 -5.69 18.84 -0.07
CA ASP A 57 -4.31 18.68 -0.52
C ASP A 57 -3.39 18.29 0.63
N GLU A 58 -3.55 18.91 1.81
CA GLU A 58 -2.81 18.54 3.01
C GLU A 58 -3.13 17.09 3.46
N VAL A 59 -4.38 16.62 3.31
CA VAL A 59 -4.74 15.21 3.56
C VAL A 59 -4.00 14.27 2.60
N ARG A 60 -3.83 14.65 1.33
CA ARG A 60 -3.05 13.87 0.35
C ARG A 60 -1.57 13.85 0.68
N GLU A 61 -1.01 14.94 1.18
CA GLU A 61 0.38 14.98 1.63
C GLU A 61 0.61 14.07 2.83
N LEU A 62 -0.29 14.07 3.82
CA LEU A 62 -0.24 13.11 4.93
C LEU A 62 -0.34 11.67 4.41
N LEU A 63 -1.24 11.41 3.46
CA LEU A 63 -1.39 10.06 2.90
C LEU A 63 -0.10 9.59 2.22
N ALA A 64 0.63 10.49 1.55
CA ALA A 64 1.92 10.16 0.96
C ALA A 64 2.96 9.78 2.02
N LEU A 65 2.95 10.43 3.19
CA LEU A 65 3.83 10.09 4.31
C LEU A 65 3.49 8.72 4.92
N GLU A 66 2.22 8.46 5.22
CA GLU A 66 1.79 7.17 5.80
C GLU A 66 2.02 6.00 4.82
N LEU A 67 1.85 6.22 3.51
CA LEU A 67 2.23 5.24 2.49
C LEU A 67 3.74 4.98 2.48
N SER A 68 4.56 6.00 2.72
CA SER A 68 6.01 5.85 2.87
C SER A 68 6.35 5.06 4.13
N ASP A 69 5.73 5.35 5.27
CA ASP A 69 5.99 4.66 6.54
C ASP A 69 5.60 3.17 6.46
N LEU A 70 4.45 2.86 5.87
CA LEU A 70 4.08 1.49 5.52
C LEU A 70 5.14 0.82 4.63
N GLN A 71 5.61 1.53 3.59
CA GLN A 71 6.59 0.99 2.67
C GLN A 71 7.95 0.72 3.34
N VAL A 72 8.37 1.56 4.30
CA VAL A 72 9.55 1.33 5.15
C VAL A 72 9.41 0.01 5.90
N MET A 73 8.26 -0.23 6.54
CA MET A 73 8.03 -1.48 7.27
C MET A 73 8.06 -2.71 6.34
N LEU A 74 7.49 -2.61 5.13
CA LEU A 74 7.53 -3.70 4.15
C LEU A 74 8.95 -4.01 3.66
N PHE A 75 9.78 -2.99 3.39
CA PHE A 75 11.19 -3.21 3.03
C PHE A 75 11.99 -3.79 4.20
N LYS A 76 11.66 -3.39 5.44
CA LYS A 76 12.27 -3.95 6.65
C LYS A 76 11.97 -5.44 6.81
N ILE A 77 10.71 -5.83 6.68
CA ILE A 77 10.31 -7.25 6.65
C ILE A 77 11.10 -7.98 5.56
N ALA A 78 11.18 -7.40 4.35
CA ALA A 78 11.86 -8.02 3.24
C ALA A 78 13.35 -8.30 3.53
N TYR A 79 14.14 -7.32 3.99
CA TYR A 79 15.55 -7.59 4.28
C TYR A 79 15.75 -8.47 5.51
N GLN A 80 14.88 -8.40 6.52
CA GLN A 80 14.95 -9.33 7.66
C GLN A 80 14.68 -10.78 7.25
N CYS A 81 13.93 -10.99 6.17
CA CYS A 81 13.67 -12.30 5.57
C CYS A 81 14.61 -12.65 4.40
N GLY A 82 15.62 -11.82 4.09
CA GLY A 82 16.56 -12.07 2.99
C GLY A 82 15.93 -11.99 1.59
N ILE A 83 14.90 -11.16 1.42
CA ILE A 83 14.17 -10.97 0.16
C ILE A 83 14.68 -9.71 -0.54
N ASP A 84 15.14 -9.85 -1.79
CA ASP A 84 15.37 -8.73 -2.71
C ASP A 84 14.04 -8.27 -3.32
N MET A 85 13.61 -7.06 -2.97
CA MET A 85 12.29 -6.57 -3.39
C MET A 85 12.23 -6.23 -4.88
N GLU A 86 13.34 -5.83 -5.50
CA GLU A 86 13.35 -5.54 -6.93
C GLU A 86 13.15 -6.82 -7.76
N GLU A 87 13.84 -7.90 -7.40
CA GLU A 87 13.65 -9.22 -7.99
C GLU A 87 12.23 -9.76 -7.72
N ALA A 88 11.73 -9.62 -6.49
CA ALA A 88 10.38 -10.05 -6.13
C ALA A 88 9.31 -9.31 -6.95
N MET A 89 9.47 -8.00 -7.16
CA MET A 89 8.55 -7.20 -7.95
C MET A 89 8.63 -7.52 -9.45
N GLN A 90 9.83 -7.77 -10.00
CA GLN A 90 9.97 -8.23 -11.39
C GLN A 90 9.25 -9.57 -11.62
N LYS A 91 9.39 -10.53 -10.70
CA LYS A 91 8.63 -11.79 -10.73
C LYS A 91 7.12 -11.54 -10.61
N GLY A 92 6.71 -10.59 -9.77
CA GLY A 92 5.33 -10.15 -9.60
C GLY A 92 4.73 -9.58 -10.88
N MET A 93 5.48 -8.73 -11.61
CA MET A 93 5.08 -8.17 -12.90
C MET A 93 4.83 -9.28 -13.93
N ALA A 94 5.80 -10.19 -14.12
CA ALA A 94 5.64 -11.31 -15.05
C ALA A 94 4.45 -12.21 -14.69
N LYS A 95 4.21 -12.44 -13.39
CA LYS A 95 3.04 -13.17 -12.90
C LYS A 95 1.73 -12.43 -13.19
N ALA A 96 1.70 -11.10 -13.08
CA ALA A 96 0.52 -10.29 -13.37
C ALA A 96 0.19 -10.33 -14.87
N ASP A 97 1.18 -10.14 -15.74
CA ASP A 97 1.02 -10.22 -17.20
C ASP A 97 0.51 -11.60 -17.65
N ALA A 98 1.06 -12.67 -17.06
CA ALA A 98 0.59 -14.04 -17.35
C ALA A 98 -0.84 -14.30 -16.85
N ARG A 99 -1.25 -13.66 -15.75
CA ARG A 99 -2.60 -13.82 -15.17
C ARG A 99 -3.65 -13.01 -15.91
N PHE A 100 -3.29 -11.84 -16.43
CA PHE A 100 -4.19 -10.89 -17.10
C PHE A 100 -3.62 -10.45 -18.46
N PRO A 101 -3.56 -11.35 -19.45
CA PRO A 101 -2.87 -11.09 -20.72
C PRO A 101 -3.62 -10.14 -21.66
N ASP A 102 -4.94 -9.97 -21.48
CA ASP A 102 -5.77 -9.11 -22.31
C ASP A 102 -6.13 -7.82 -21.55
N PRO A 103 -5.59 -6.65 -21.96
CA PRO A 103 -5.88 -5.37 -21.30
C PRO A 103 -7.37 -4.99 -21.31
N SER A 104 -8.18 -5.58 -22.21
CA SER A 104 -9.61 -5.27 -22.31
C SER A 104 -10.45 -5.86 -21.17
N THR A 105 -9.92 -6.84 -20.42
CA THR A 105 -10.63 -7.40 -19.26
C THR A 105 -10.78 -6.38 -18.13
N GLY A 106 -9.80 -5.50 -17.96
CA GLY A 106 -9.80 -4.48 -16.90
C GLY A 106 -11.01 -3.53 -16.97
N PRO A 107 -11.24 -2.83 -18.10
CA PRO A 107 -12.43 -1.99 -18.28
C PRO A 107 -13.75 -2.75 -18.09
N ALA A 108 -13.87 -3.97 -18.64
CA ALA A 108 -15.08 -4.79 -18.51
C ALA A 108 -15.38 -5.16 -17.06
N ASP A 109 -14.35 -5.59 -16.30
CA ASP A 109 -14.48 -5.94 -14.88
C ASP A 109 -14.86 -4.72 -14.03
N ARG A 110 -14.28 -3.56 -14.32
CA ARG A 110 -14.58 -2.29 -13.65
C ARG A 110 -16.03 -1.85 -13.91
N ASP A 111 -16.50 -1.94 -15.16
CA ASP A 111 -17.86 -1.56 -15.51
C ASP A 111 -18.88 -2.50 -14.85
N ALA A 112 -18.57 -3.80 -14.80
CA ALA A 112 -19.36 -4.79 -14.07
C ALA A 112 -19.37 -4.51 -12.55
N TYR A 113 -18.24 -4.12 -11.96
CA TYR A 113 -18.16 -3.68 -10.56
C TYR A 113 -19.09 -2.49 -10.28
N TRP A 114 -19.02 -1.42 -11.07
CA TRP A 114 -19.86 -0.23 -10.86
C TRP A 114 -21.35 -0.49 -11.12
N ALA A 115 -21.68 -1.39 -12.06
CA ALA A 115 -23.06 -1.82 -12.24
C ALA A 115 -23.60 -2.53 -10.99
N ARG A 116 -22.81 -3.42 -10.36
CA ARG A 116 -23.18 -4.08 -9.10
C ARG A 116 -23.28 -3.08 -7.95
N PHE A 117 -22.31 -2.18 -7.82
CA PHE A 117 -22.27 -1.18 -6.76
C PHE A 117 -23.47 -0.24 -6.83
N ARG A 118 -23.78 0.33 -8.00
CA ARG A 118 -24.96 1.19 -8.18
C ARG A 118 -26.26 0.48 -7.83
N ARG A 119 -26.43 -0.77 -8.29
CA ARG A 119 -27.61 -1.58 -7.94
C ARG A 119 -27.75 -1.81 -6.43
N HIS A 120 -26.64 -1.91 -5.70
CA HIS A 120 -26.68 -2.06 -4.24
C HIS A 120 -27.19 -0.80 -3.52
N PHE A 121 -26.92 0.38 -4.08
CA PHE A 121 -27.35 1.68 -3.54
C PHE A 121 -28.62 2.24 -4.21
N GLU A 122 -29.20 1.54 -5.20
CA GLU A 122 -30.53 1.87 -5.68
C GLU A 122 -31.53 1.68 -4.53
N PRO A 123 -32.41 2.65 -4.27
CA PRO A 123 -33.43 2.50 -3.24
C PRO A 123 -34.26 1.26 -3.57
N LEU A 124 -34.36 0.33 -2.62
CA LEU A 124 -35.40 -0.68 -2.66
C LEU A 124 -36.72 0.09 -2.59
N ASP A 125 -37.43 0.20 -3.72
CA ASP A 125 -38.80 0.69 -3.73
C ASP A 125 -39.57 -0.08 -2.62
N LYS A 126 -39.91 0.65 -1.55
CA LYS A 126 -40.78 0.20 -0.47
C LYS A 126 -42.06 0.99 -0.52
#